data_AF-A0A7J2JQ78-F1
#
_entry.id   AF-A0A7J2JQ78-F1
#
_cell.length_a   1.000
_cell.length_b   1.000
_cell.length_c   1.000
_cell.angle_alpha   90.00
_cell.angle_beta   90.00
_cell.angle_gamma   90.00
#
_symmetry.space_group_name_H-M   'P 1'
#
loop_
_entity.id
_entity.type
_entity.pdbx_description
1 polymer ?
#
loop_
_entity_poly.entity_id
_entity_poly.type
_entity_poly.pdbx_seq_one_letter_code
_entity_poly.pdbx_strand_id
1 'polypeptide(L)'
;MLAHKAVCFRITKYHAGESWSLEDSSPIIHSDTFFGGLAWSYRELYGKDEVEAFIEACRRKALLFSSLYPCKIGGVTLYPLPLNFFIDVRELFKERPWAVSEKIFRKLIEGVPVRELKDSLKVHGGVLYAADEEPVELRMVKSYKNVRDRLVGSTDLWRLSYYVLGDGCGLRLLYRV
;
A
#
# COMPACT_ATOMS: atom_id res chain seq x y z
N MET A 1 -9.17 22.39 -13.11
CA MET A 1 -9.10 20.97 -12.72
C MET A 1 -7.90 20.80 -11.80
N LEU A 2 -8.08 20.28 -10.58
CA LEU A 2 -6.97 20.01 -9.66
C LEU A 2 -6.21 18.77 -10.15
N ALA A 3 -5.03 18.96 -10.74
CA ALA A 3 -4.22 17.84 -11.24
C ALA A 3 -3.59 17.07 -10.07
N HIS A 4 -3.90 15.78 -9.94
CA HIS A 4 -3.21 14.90 -9.01
C HIS A 4 -1.89 14.46 -9.63
N LYS A 5 -0.82 14.49 -8.85
CA LYS A 5 0.51 14.05 -9.28
C LYS A 5 0.80 12.69 -8.65
N ALA A 6 1.66 11.92 -9.30
CA ALA A 6 2.11 10.62 -8.81
C ALA A 6 3.63 10.61 -8.68
N VAL A 7 4.14 9.96 -7.62
CA VAL A 7 5.55 9.63 -7.45
C VAL A 7 5.67 8.14 -7.19
N CYS A 8 6.65 7.50 -7.83
CA CYS A 8 6.99 6.10 -7.62
C CYS A 8 8.34 5.99 -6.90
N PHE A 9 8.36 5.30 -5.78
CA PHE A 9 9.56 5.00 -5.01
C PHE A 9 10.06 3.61 -5.38
N ARG A 10 11.35 3.49 -5.68
CA ARG A 10 12.05 2.21 -5.94
C ARG A 10 12.38 1.50 -4.61
N ILE A 11 11.35 1.23 -3.82
CA ILE A 11 11.46 0.46 -2.59
C ILE A 11 11.15 -0.99 -2.94
N THR A 12 12.09 -1.90 -2.70
CA THR A 12 11.97 -3.33 -3.07
C THR A 12 11.65 -4.23 -1.88
N LYS A 13 11.83 -3.73 -0.65
CA LYS A 13 11.48 -4.44 0.59
C LYS A 13 11.06 -3.46 1.66
N TYR A 14 9.95 -3.72 2.34
CA TYR A 14 9.47 -2.88 3.44
C TYR A 14 8.73 -3.71 4.49
N HIS A 15 8.66 -3.15 5.69
CA HIS A 15 7.78 -3.58 6.76
C HIS A 15 6.86 -2.40 7.09
N ALA A 16 5.55 -2.63 7.02
CA ALA A 16 4.53 -1.67 7.41
C ALA A 16 3.60 -2.38 8.40
N GLY A 17 3.81 -2.15 9.69
CA GLY A 17 3.07 -2.86 10.74
C GLY A 17 1.55 -2.78 10.53
N GLU A 18 0.84 -3.85 10.86
CA GLU A 18 -0.62 -3.90 10.79
C GLU A 18 -1.21 -3.57 12.17
N SER A 19 -2.40 -2.95 12.21
CA SER A 19 -3.01 -2.40 13.43
C SER A 19 -3.22 -3.41 14.57
N TRP A 20 -3.16 -4.71 14.27
CA TRP A 20 -3.41 -5.81 15.20
C TRP A 20 -2.13 -6.58 15.58
N SER A 21 -1.00 -6.32 14.90
CA SER A 21 0.25 -7.06 15.06
C SER A 21 1.42 -6.28 14.46
N LEU A 22 2.40 -5.94 15.30
CA LEU A 22 3.69 -5.39 14.85
C LEU A 22 4.53 -6.44 14.11
N GLU A 23 4.19 -7.71 14.22
CA GLU A 23 4.89 -8.80 13.52
C GLU A 23 4.41 -8.97 12.09
N ASP A 24 3.16 -8.61 11.80
CA ASP A 24 2.58 -8.71 10.47
C ASP A 24 2.79 -7.41 9.70
N SER A 25 2.86 -7.54 8.38
CA SER A 25 3.01 -6.38 7.50
C SER A 25 1.76 -6.23 6.67
N SER A 26 1.33 -4.98 6.49
CA SER A 26 0.37 -4.55 5.48
C SER A 26 1.05 -4.45 4.11
N PRO A 27 0.38 -4.84 3.01
CA PRO A 27 0.89 -4.64 1.66
C PRO A 27 0.90 -3.16 1.25
N ILE A 28 0.27 -2.29 2.04
CA ILE A 28 0.16 -0.85 1.80
C ILE A 28 0.91 -0.12 2.92
N ILE A 29 1.64 0.94 2.58
CA ILE A 29 2.07 1.90 3.60
C ILE A 29 0.97 2.95 3.72
N HIS A 30 0.26 2.95 4.86
CA HIS A 30 -0.85 3.87 5.08
C HIS A 30 -0.39 5.33 5.11
N SER A 31 -1.28 6.24 4.70
CA SER A 31 -0.96 7.66 4.52
C SER A 31 -0.48 8.35 5.81
N ASP A 32 -0.98 7.92 6.97
CA ASP A 32 -0.56 8.38 8.29
C ASP A 32 0.89 8.00 8.62
N THR A 33 1.28 6.75 8.34
CA THR A 33 2.64 6.25 8.51
C THR A 33 3.60 6.99 7.58
N PHE A 34 3.21 7.17 6.31
CA PHE A 34 4.00 7.95 5.36
C PHE A 34 4.13 9.41 5.80
N PHE A 35 3.01 10.04 6.20
CA PHE A 35 3.00 11.43 6.65
C PHE A 35 3.90 11.64 7.87
N GLY A 36 3.84 10.72 8.85
CA GLY A 36 4.73 10.74 10.01
C GLY A 36 6.20 10.67 9.60
N GLY A 37 6.58 9.73 8.73
CA GLY A 37 7.94 9.61 8.23
C GLY A 37 8.42 10.84 7.44
N LEU A 38 7.52 11.42 6.63
CA LEU A 38 7.79 12.64 5.88
C LEU A 38 7.99 13.84 6.81
N ALA A 39 7.11 14.03 7.81
CA ALA A 39 7.22 15.12 8.78
C ALA A 39 8.50 15.01 9.60
N TRP A 40 8.85 13.80 10.05
CA TRP A 40 10.13 13.55 10.72
C TRP A 40 11.32 13.92 9.85
N SER A 41 11.33 13.44 8.61
CA SER A 41 12.42 13.75 7.66
C SER A 41 12.51 15.25 7.39
N TYR A 42 11.37 15.93 7.26
CA TYR A 42 11.30 17.37 7.05
C TYR A 42 11.85 18.16 8.25
N ARG A 43 11.51 17.74 9.48
CA ARG A 43 12.07 18.31 10.71
C ARG A 43 13.59 18.17 10.77
N GLU A 44 14.13 17.01 10.45
CA GLU A 44 15.58 16.77 10.49
C GLU A 44 16.33 17.60 9.44
N LEU A 45 15.70 17.89 8.30
CA LEU A 45 16.32 18.67 7.22
C LEU A 45 16.19 20.19 7.40
N TYR A 46 15.04 20.66 7.89
CA TYR A 46 14.68 22.09 7.86
C TYR A 46 14.41 22.67 9.25
N GLY A 47 14.40 21.85 10.29
CA GLY A 47 14.16 22.29 11.66
C GLY A 47 12.69 22.31 12.06
N LYS A 48 12.44 22.78 13.29
CA LYS A 48 11.13 22.70 13.96
C LYS A 48 10.08 23.61 13.32
N ASP A 49 10.42 24.87 13.06
CA ASP A 49 9.45 25.87 12.63
C ASP A 49 8.88 25.53 11.23
N GLU A 50 9.75 25.02 10.35
CA GLU A 50 9.40 24.58 9.00
C GLU A 50 8.46 23.35 9.02
N VAL A 51 8.70 22.36 9.88
CA VAL A 51 7.80 21.20 9.98
C VAL A 51 6.43 21.58 10.55
N GLU A 52 6.36 22.55 11.47
CA GLU A 52 5.09 23.04 12.01
C GLU A 52 4.26 23.73 10.92
N ALA A 53 4.89 24.55 10.07
CA ALA A 53 4.23 25.15 8.90
C ALA A 53 3.75 24.10 7.90
N PHE A 54 4.56 23.08 7.62
CA PHE A 54 4.20 21.95 6.76
C PHE A 54 2.99 21.17 7.29
N ILE A 55 2.96 20.85 8.59
CA ILE A 55 1.85 20.15 9.24
C ILE A 55 0.57 20.99 9.14
N GLU A 56 0.66 22.31 9.37
CA GLU A 56 -0.48 23.21 9.27
C GLU A 56 -1.04 23.30 7.84
N ALA A 57 -0.18 23.32 6.81
CA ALA A 57 -0.61 23.26 5.42
C ALA A 57 -1.39 21.96 5.11
N CYS A 58 -0.94 20.83 5.65
CA CYS A 58 -1.64 19.55 5.51
C CYS A 58 -3.00 19.56 6.24
N ARG A 59 -3.08 20.13 7.45
CA ARG A 59 -4.35 20.29 8.20
C ARG A 59 -5.38 21.12 7.44
N ARG A 60 -4.92 22.17 6.74
CA ARG A 60 -5.75 23.01 5.88
C ARG A 60 -6.11 22.36 4.54
N LYS A 61 -5.72 21.10 4.31
CA LYS A 61 -5.93 20.34 3.07
C LYS A 61 -5.30 21.00 1.83
N ALA A 62 -4.30 21.86 2.04
CA ALA A 62 -3.48 22.41 0.97
C ALA A 62 -2.62 21.30 0.35
N LEU A 63 -2.10 20.39 1.19
CA LEU A 63 -1.45 19.17 0.72
C LEU A 63 -2.27 17.94 1.12
N LEU A 64 -2.50 17.04 0.15
CA LEU A 64 -3.12 15.73 0.38
C LEU A 64 -2.22 14.62 -0.16
N PHE A 65 -2.15 13.51 0.59
CA PHE A 65 -1.41 12.32 0.24
C PHE A 65 -2.33 11.10 0.28
N SER A 66 -2.21 10.20 -0.70
CA SER A 66 -2.79 8.86 -0.60
C SER A 66 -1.93 7.97 0.30
N SER A 67 -2.38 6.74 0.57
CA SER A 67 -1.48 5.66 0.98
C SER A 67 -0.55 5.26 -0.18
N LEU A 68 0.55 4.57 0.12
CA LEU A 68 1.44 4.03 -0.89
C LEU A 68 1.03 2.61 -1.26
N TYR A 69 0.71 2.43 -2.54
CA TYR A 69 0.33 1.14 -3.09
C TYR A 69 1.48 0.53 -3.89
N PRO A 70 1.65 -0.81 -3.85
CA PRO A 70 2.50 -1.51 -4.81
C PRO A 70 2.15 -1.16 -6.25
N CYS A 71 3.16 -1.04 -7.10
CA CYS A 71 2.99 -0.80 -8.53
C CYS A 71 4.13 -1.42 -9.34
N LYS A 72 3.89 -1.66 -10.63
CA LYS A 72 4.94 -1.85 -11.63
C LYS A 72 5.30 -0.48 -12.22
N ILE A 73 6.56 -0.08 -12.14
CA ILE A 73 7.00 1.26 -12.55
C ILE A 73 6.85 1.40 -14.07
N GLY A 74 6.05 2.38 -14.52
CA GLY A 74 5.71 2.54 -15.93
C GLY A 74 4.68 1.53 -16.45
N GLY A 75 4.06 0.74 -15.57
CA GLY A 75 3.05 -0.26 -15.91
C GLY A 75 1.83 -0.20 -15.00
N VAL A 76 1.43 -1.35 -14.48
CA VAL A 76 0.21 -1.50 -13.67
C VAL A 76 0.33 -0.76 -12.34
N THR A 77 -0.72 -0.02 -11.98
CA THR A 77 -0.84 0.64 -10.69
C THR A 77 -2.09 0.17 -9.95
N LEU A 78 -2.02 0.17 -8.63
CA LEU A 78 -3.07 -0.38 -7.78
C LEU A 78 -3.83 0.71 -7.03
N TYR A 79 -5.09 0.43 -6.76
CA TYR A 79 -6.03 1.26 -6.01
C TYR A 79 -6.75 0.40 -4.97
N PRO A 80 -7.28 1.00 -3.89
CA PRO A 80 -8.14 0.27 -2.97
C PRO A 80 -9.34 -0.31 -3.72
N LEU A 81 -9.74 -1.54 -3.37
CA LEU A 81 -11.03 -2.06 -3.80
C LEU A 81 -12.14 -1.20 -3.14
N PRO A 82 -13.01 -0.52 -3.91
CA PRO A 82 -14.05 0.29 -3.31
C PRO A 82 -15.03 -0.58 -2.53
N LEU A 83 -15.36 -0.16 -1.30
CA LEU A 83 -16.09 -0.98 -0.33
C LEU A 83 -17.51 -1.36 -0.80
N ASN A 84 -18.13 -0.55 -1.66
CA ASN A 84 -19.44 -0.84 -2.25
C ASN A 84 -19.44 -2.06 -3.17
N PHE A 85 -18.27 -2.50 -3.66
CA PHE A 85 -18.14 -3.71 -4.49
C PHE A 85 -17.60 -4.92 -3.70
N PHE A 86 -17.34 -4.75 -2.42
CA PHE A 86 -16.65 -5.76 -1.61
C PHE A 86 -17.44 -7.06 -1.48
N ILE A 87 -18.77 -6.98 -1.36
CA ILE A 87 -19.64 -8.16 -1.27
C ILE A 87 -19.61 -8.92 -2.60
N ASP A 88 -19.86 -8.23 -3.72
CA ASP A 88 -19.88 -8.83 -5.05
C ASP A 88 -18.55 -9.53 -5.38
N VAL A 89 -17.43 -8.86 -5.12
CA VAL A 89 -16.10 -9.44 -5.35
C VAL A 89 -15.88 -10.69 -4.47
N ARG A 90 -16.31 -10.67 -3.21
CA ARG A 90 -16.18 -11.83 -2.31
C ARG A 90 -17.05 -13.03 -2.70
N GLU A 91 -18.21 -12.79 -3.30
CA GLU A 91 -19.06 -13.87 -3.82
C GLU A 91 -18.47 -14.51 -5.07
N LEU A 92 -17.82 -13.70 -5.92
CA LEU A 92 -17.30 -14.14 -7.21
C LEU A 92 -15.90 -14.76 -7.13
N PHE A 93 -15.09 -14.34 -6.16
CA PHE A 93 -13.70 -14.76 -6.02
C PHE A 93 -13.45 -15.36 -4.64
N LYS A 94 -12.83 -16.57 -4.60
CA LYS A 94 -12.47 -17.25 -3.34
C LYS A 94 -11.45 -16.45 -2.53
N GLU A 95 -10.47 -15.88 -3.23
CA GLU A 95 -9.49 -14.98 -2.64
C GLU A 95 -10.16 -13.63 -2.37
N ARG A 96 -9.93 -13.03 -1.19
CA ARG A 96 -10.50 -11.75 -0.78
C ARG A 96 -9.59 -10.62 -1.22
N PRO A 97 -9.84 -9.95 -2.36
CA PRO A 97 -8.90 -8.98 -2.88
C PRO A 97 -8.96 -7.71 -2.04
N TRP A 98 -7.80 -7.15 -1.71
CA TRP A 98 -7.67 -5.89 -0.95
C TRP A 98 -7.46 -4.67 -1.86
N ALA A 99 -7.06 -4.90 -3.10
CA ALA A 99 -6.87 -3.87 -4.13
C ALA A 99 -7.31 -4.35 -5.51
N VAL A 100 -7.38 -3.39 -6.42
CA VAL A 100 -7.68 -3.58 -7.84
C VAL A 100 -6.65 -2.84 -8.70
N SER A 101 -6.39 -3.31 -9.91
CA SER A 101 -5.61 -2.55 -10.91
C SER A 101 -6.36 -1.30 -11.36
N GLU A 102 -5.63 -0.30 -11.87
CA GLU A 102 -6.23 0.94 -12.41
C GLU A 102 -7.30 0.68 -13.46
N LYS A 103 -7.05 -0.26 -14.38
CA LYS A 103 -7.96 -0.62 -15.47
C LYS A 103 -9.30 -1.11 -14.92
N ILE A 104 -9.26 -1.91 -13.86
CA ILE A 104 -10.47 -2.42 -13.20
C ILE A 104 -11.10 -1.34 -12.32
N PHE A 105 -10.29 -0.59 -11.57
CA PHE A 105 -10.77 0.52 -10.74
C PHE A 105 -11.64 1.49 -11.54
N ARG A 106 -11.20 1.88 -12.74
CA ARG A 106 -11.95 2.77 -13.64
C ARG A 106 -13.31 2.22 -14.04
N LYS A 107 -13.37 0.95 -14.45
CA LYS A 107 -14.64 0.29 -14.79
C LYS A 107 -15.60 0.24 -13.60
N LEU A 108 -15.08 -0.03 -12.40
CA LEU A 108 -15.89 -0.08 -11.18
C LEU A 108 -16.47 1.29 -10.82
N ILE A 109 -15.66 2.36 -10.88
CA ILE A 109 -16.17 3.72 -10.59
C ILE A 109 -17.11 4.25 -11.69
N GLU A 110 -17.02 3.72 -12.90
CA GLU A 110 -17.97 3.96 -14.01
C GLU A 110 -19.28 3.18 -13.84
N GLY A 111 -19.38 2.33 -12.81
CA GLY A 111 -20.60 1.59 -12.47
C GLY A 111 -20.75 0.25 -13.19
N VAL A 112 -19.71 -0.25 -13.86
CA VAL A 112 -19.76 -1.56 -14.50
C VAL A 112 -19.83 -2.67 -13.43
N PRO A 113 -20.86 -3.52 -13.43
CA PRO A 113 -21.00 -4.58 -12.44
C PRO A 113 -19.85 -5.60 -12.49
N VAL A 114 -19.35 -6.03 -11.32
CA VAL A 114 -18.26 -7.01 -11.20
C VAL A 114 -18.60 -8.33 -11.93
N ARG A 115 -19.89 -8.71 -11.91
CA ARG A 115 -20.40 -9.93 -12.56
C ARG A 115 -20.16 -9.94 -14.07
N GLU A 116 -20.30 -8.79 -14.72
CA GLU A 116 -20.07 -8.64 -16.17
C GLU A 116 -18.58 -8.72 -16.53
N LEU A 117 -17.71 -8.42 -15.56
CA LEU A 117 -16.27 -8.44 -15.75
C LEU A 117 -15.66 -9.80 -15.45
N LYS A 118 -16.36 -10.70 -14.74
CA LYS A 118 -15.82 -11.91 -14.11
C LYS A 118 -14.85 -12.70 -14.99
N ASP A 119 -15.24 -13.01 -16.23
CA ASP A 119 -14.45 -13.85 -17.14
C ASP A 119 -13.22 -13.14 -17.72
N SER A 120 -13.16 -11.82 -17.56
CA SER A 120 -12.03 -10.96 -17.96
C SER A 120 -11.12 -10.58 -16.78
N LEU A 121 -11.33 -11.19 -15.60
CA LEU A 121 -10.63 -10.86 -14.37
C LEU A 121 -9.75 -12.02 -13.90
N LYS A 122 -8.65 -11.68 -13.21
CA LYS A 122 -7.82 -12.63 -12.47
C LYS A 122 -7.44 -12.06 -11.12
N VAL A 123 -7.23 -12.94 -10.13
CA VAL A 123 -6.71 -12.56 -8.82
C VAL A 123 -5.27 -13.04 -8.69
N HIS A 124 -4.40 -12.17 -8.20
CA HIS A 124 -3.00 -12.51 -7.92
C HIS A 124 -2.51 -11.74 -6.69
N GLY A 125 -1.97 -12.44 -5.69
CA GLY A 125 -1.45 -11.80 -4.47
C GLY A 125 -2.51 -11.02 -3.67
N GLY A 126 -3.78 -11.41 -3.75
CA GLY A 126 -4.90 -10.68 -3.15
C GLY A 126 -5.26 -9.37 -3.86
N VAL A 127 -4.92 -9.24 -5.15
CA VAL A 127 -5.26 -8.07 -5.97
C VAL A 127 -6.01 -8.53 -7.21
N LEU A 128 -7.06 -7.79 -7.59
CA LEU A 128 -7.88 -8.07 -8.77
C LEU A 128 -7.35 -7.30 -9.99
N TYR A 129 -7.10 -8.01 -11.09
CA TYR A 129 -6.55 -7.47 -12.33
C TYR A 129 -7.45 -7.81 -13.51
N ALA A 130 -7.28 -7.08 -14.62
CA ALA A 130 -7.72 -7.58 -15.91
C ALA A 130 -6.85 -8.79 -16.33
N ALA A 131 -7.44 -9.73 -17.07
CA ALA A 131 -6.78 -10.96 -17.47
C ALA A 131 -5.49 -10.73 -18.28
N ASP A 132 -5.45 -9.65 -19.08
CA ASP A 132 -4.33 -9.24 -19.92
C ASP A 132 -3.23 -8.44 -19.19
N GLU A 133 -3.46 -8.00 -17.95
CA GLU A 133 -2.47 -7.23 -17.20
C GLU A 133 -1.41 -8.12 -16.57
N GLU A 134 -0.15 -7.70 -16.63
CA GLU A 134 0.92 -8.36 -15.87
C GLU A 134 0.83 -7.95 -14.39
N PRO A 135 0.63 -8.89 -13.44
CA PRO A 135 0.44 -8.54 -12.04
C PRO A 135 1.65 -7.85 -11.42
N VAL A 136 1.41 -7.06 -10.36
CA VAL A 136 2.50 -6.58 -9.52
C VAL A 136 3.09 -7.76 -8.76
N GLU A 137 4.39 -8.00 -8.93
CA GLU A 137 5.12 -9.02 -8.20
C GLU A 137 5.30 -8.58 -6.75
N LEU A 138 4.53 -9.19 -5.85
CA LEU A 138 4.50 -8.88 -4.43
C LEU A 138 4.45 -10.19 -3.64
N ARG A 139 5.38 -10.36 -2.70
CA ARG A 139 5.39 -11.52 -1.80
C ARG A 139 5.58 -11.11 -0.35
N MET A 140 4.89 -11.78 0.55
CA MET A 140 5.14 -11.67 1.99
C MET A 140 6.23 -12.67 2.40
N VAL A 141 7.26 -12.19 3.09
CA VAL A 141 8.36 -13.01 3.62
C VAL A 141 8.42 -12.84 5.12
N LYS A 142 8.57 -13.95 5.86
CA LYS A 142 8.72 -13.95 7.31
C LYS A 142 10.18 -14.10 7.69
N SER A 143 10.63 -13.29 8.64
CA SER A 143 11.95 -13.38 9.25
C SER A 143 11.75 -13.70 10.74
N TYR A 144 12.58 -14.60 11.25
CA TYR A 144 12.56 -14.99 12.65
C TYR A 144 13.87 -14.55 13.30
N LYS A 145 13.77 -13.97 14.48
CA LYS A 145 14.90 -13.50 15.27
C LYS A 145 14.79 -14.05 16.68
N ASN A 146 15.88 -14.58 17.21
CA ASN A 146 15.92 -14.96 18.61
C ASN A 146 16.11 -13.70 19.46
N VAL A 147 15.26 -13.54 20.47
CA VAL A 147 15.37 -12.52 21.50
C VAL A 147 15.79 -13.22 22.79
N ARG A 148 16.92 -12.81 23.35
CA ARG A 148 17.43 -13.39 24.59
C ARG A 148 17.16 -12.45 25.75
N ASP A 149 16.50 -12.97 26.78
CA ASP A 149 16.40 -12.29 28.05
C ASP A 149 17.79 -12.27 28.71
N ARG A 150 18.28 -11.08 29.02
CA ARG A 150 19.62 -10.90 29.60
C ARG A 150 19.68 -11.21 31.10
N LEU A 151 18.55 -11.21 31.79
CA LEU A 151 18.44 -11.45 33.23
C LEU A 151 18.30 -12.94 33.55
N VAL A 152 17.40 -13.64 32.86
CA VAL A 152 17.12 -15.06 33.13
C VAL A 152 17.69 -16.01 32.07
N GLY A 153 18.26 -15.47 30.98
CA GLY A 153 18.90 -16.28 29.94
C GLY A 153 17.94 -17.05 29.04
N SER A 154 16.63 -16.87 29.19
CA SER A 154 15.61 -17.47 28.33
C SER A 154 15.70 -16.91 26.91
N THR A 155 15.23 -17.70 25.95
CA THR A 155 15.17 -17.32 24.54
C THR A 155 13.73 -17.36 24.05
N ASP A 156 13.32 -16.31 23.37
CA ASP A 156 12.04 -16.21 22.67
C ASP A 156 12.27 -16.02 21.17
N LEU A 157 11.28 -16.38 20.36
CA LEU A 157 11.33 -16.26 18.91
C LEU A 157 10.45 -15.10 18.46
N TRP A 158 11.08 -13.99 18.08
CA TRP A 158 10.39 -12.85 17.51
C TRP A 158 10.21 -13.02 15.99
N ARG A 159 9.02 -12.74 15.48
CA ARG A 159 8.71 -12.86 14.06
C ARG A 159 8.44 -11.48 13.46
N LEU A 160 8.95 -11.24 12.25
CA LEU A 160 8.70 -10.04 11.47
C LEU A 160 8.39 -10.41 10.02
N SER A 161 7.25 -9.95 9.53
CA SER A 161 6.84 -10.08 8.14
C SER A 161 7.27 -8.85 7.35
N TYR A 162 7.65 -9.06 6.09
CA TYR A 162 8.04 -8.01 5.15
C TYR A 162 7.33 -8.28 3.83
N TYR A 163 7.02 -7.21 3.09
CA TYR A 163 6.74 -7.35 1.68
C TYR A 163 8.01 -7.15 0.86
N VAL A 164 8.19 -8.01 -0.13
CA VAL A 164 9.23 -7.92 -1.14
C VAL A 164 8.56 -7.75 -2.49
N LEU A 165 8.98 -6.71 -3.21
CA LEU A 165 8.52 -6.38 -4.54
C LEU A 165 9.51 -6.93 -5.57
N GLY A 166 8.99 -7.41 -6.71
CA GLY A 166 9.81 -7.90 -7.82
C GLY A 166 10.56 -6.81 -8.57
N ASP A 167 11.38 -7.23 -9.53
CA ASP A 167 12.16 -6.29 -10.34
C ASP A 167 11.24 -5.38 -11.17
N GLY A 168 11.60 -4.10 -11.26
CA GLY A 168 10.77 -3.09 -11.91
C GLY A 168 9.50 -2.70 -11.13
N CYS A 169 9.27 -3.26 -9.95
CA CYS A 169 8.18 -2.84 -9.05
C CYS A 169 8.65 -1.78 -8.03
N GLY A 170 7.68 -1.14 -7.39
CA GLY A 170 7.90 -0.10 -6.39
C GLY A 170 6.62 0.27 -5.66
N LEU A 171 6.66 1.41 -4.97
CA LEU A 171 5.52 1.97 -4.26
C LEU A 171 5.09 3.28 -4.89
N ARG A 172 3.80 3.44 -5.21
CA ARG A 172 3.25 4.66 -5.79
C ARG A 172 2.45 5.43 -4.75
N LEU A 173 2.72 6.74 -4.69
CA LEU A 173 1.97 7.73 -3.94
C LEU A 173 1.27 8.68 -4.90
N LEU A 174 0.01 9.00 -4.62
CA LEU A 174 -0.68 10.14 -5.22
C LEU A 174 -0.65 11.31 -4.25
N TYR A 175 -0.41 12.51 -4.77
CA TYR A 175 -0.46 13.72 -3.98
C TYR A 175 -1.10 14.88 -4.73
N ARG A 176 -1.63 15.83 -3.96
CA ARG A 176 -2.20 17.08 -4.43
C ARG A 176 -1.60 18.22 -3.62
N VAL A 177 -1.24 19.30 -4.32
CA VAL A 177 -0.81 20.59 -3.77
C VAL A 177 -1.80 21.65 -4.26
#